data_AF-A0A920Z0S6-F1
#
_entry.id   AF-A0A920Z0S6-F1
#
_cell.length_a   1.000
_cell.length_b   1.000
_cell.length_c   1.000
_cell.angle_alpha   90.00
_cell.angle_beta   90.00
_cell.angle_gamma   90.00
#
_symmetry.space_group_name_H-M   'P 1'
#
loop_
_entity.id
_entity.type
_entity.pdbx_description
1 polymer ?
#
loop_
_entity_poly.entity_id
_entity_poly.type
_entity_poly.pdbx_seq_one_letter_code
_entity_poly.pdbx_strand_id
1 'polypeptide(L)'
;MLTQRENYIRNATFNYPEWIPMEVVISNASWNEYKEDMEAVALRHPDFFPYVKKGWMDYDNIDFGPAYTKNVPFTDAWGCIWQTSIDGIEGVVLNAPLESWDKLDSYRIPDARVEADRSQRDWAAERNKIEQRRSEGKYTCGTLPHGFIFQRIQYLRGFENAMVDFAVEEPKLDILINKLVEHNLVIINNYLDIGVDVIFMGDDLGSQTSSLISPAQFRRWIKPAYERMIEPCKKAGTLVNLHSDGMILDLLDDIIEAGVDIINPQDLCNGIDNLAKAIKGRVSIQLDIDRQTIVPYGSRKNIEDLIKEEVMKLGSPKGGLEFIAGIYPPTPPENVDALCCALKKYRTYWWD
;
A
#
# COMPACT_ATOMS: atom_id res chain seq x y z
N MET A 1 -2.83 -14.53 25.55
CA MET A 1 -2.33 -14.16 24.23
C MET A 1 -3.45 -13.49 23.49
N LEU A 2 -3.17 -12.30 22.97
CA LEU A 2 -4.09 -11.55 22.12
C LEU A 2 -4.39 -12.33 20.84
N THR A 3 -5.58 -12.16 20.30
CA THR A 3 -5.86 -12.51 18.91
C THR A 3 -5.05 -11.62 17.96
N GLN A 4 -4.91 -12.02 16.69
CA GLN A 4 -4.23 -11.18 15.70
C GLN A 4 -4.89 -9.80 15.59
N ARG A 5 -6.23 -9.75 15.58
CA ARG A 5 -7.00 -8.51 15.55
C ARG A 5 -6.70 -7.63 16.76
N GLU A 6 -6.79 -8.17 17.97
CA GLU A 6 -6.54 -7.40 19.19
C GLU A 6 -5.12 -6.83 19.23
N ASN A 7 -4.12 -7.63 18.85
CA ASN A 7 -2.74 -7.16 18.78
C ASN A 7 -2.58 -6.05 17.74
N TYR A 8 -3.15 -6.23 16.53
CA TYR A 8 -3.08 -5.23 15.47
C TYR A 8 -3.68 -3.88 15.90
N ILE A 9 -4.91 -3.90 16.44
CA ILE A 9 -5.57 -2.68 16.89
C ILE A 9 -4.81 -2.02 18.04
N ARG A 10 -4.31 -2.80 19.01
CA ARG A 10 -3.47 -2.25 20.08
C ARG A 10 -2.17 -1.66 19.56
N ASN A 11 -1.55 -2.25 18.54
CA ASN A 11 -0.36 -1.70 17.92
C ASN A 11 -0.66 -0.35 17.26
N ALA A 12 -1.67 -0.30 16.39
CA ALA A 12 -2.03 0.88 15.64
C ALA A 12 -2.52 2.05 16.53
N THR A 13 -3.04 1.74 17.73
CA THR A 13 -3.59 2.72 18.67
C THR A 13 -2.73 2.98 19.90
N PHE A 14 -1.46 2.54 19.89
CA PHE A 14 -0.51 2.73 20.98
C PHE A 14 -0.96 2.18 22.35
N ASN A 15 -1.60 1.01 22.34
CA ASN A 15 -2.21 0.40 23.51
C ASN A 15 -1.59 -0.96 23.88
N TYR A 16 -0.26 -1.00 23.99
CA TYR A 16 0.52 -2.12 24.52
C TYR A 16 0.14 -3.48 23.88
N PRO A 17 0.51 -3.70 22.59
CA PRO A 17 0.38 -5.00 21.94
C PRO A 17 1.34 -6.03 22.57
N GLU A 18 1.31 -7.28 22.11
CA GLU A 18 2.24 -8.34 22.52
C GLU A 18 3.33 -8.60 21.47
N TRP A 19 3.17 -8.13 20.22
CA TRP A 19 4.18 -8.20 19.17
C TRP A 19 4.01 -7.11 18.09
N ILE A 20 5.08 -6.85 17.33
CA ILE A 20 5.06 -6.00 16.12
C ILE A 20 4.36 -6.77 14.98
N PRO A 21 3.25 -6.27 14.39
CA PRO A 21 2.67 -6.85 13.18
C PRO A 21 3.66 -6.79 12.01
N MET A 22 3.78 -7.89 11.26
CA MET A 22 4.76 -8.03 10.18
C MET A 22 4.14 -8.81 9.03
N GLU A 23 4.36 -8.34 7.80
CA GLU A 23 3.91 -8.98 6.57
C GLU A 23 5.06 -9.00 5.55
N VAL A 24 5.20 -10.13 4.85
CA VAL A 24 6.14 -10.28 3.73
C VAL A 24 5.34 -10.77 2.54
N VAL A 25 5.36 -10.00 1.45
CA VAL A 25 4.59 -10.27 0.23
C VAL A 25 5.56 -10.56 -0.90
N ILE A 26 5.50 -11.77 -1.46
CA ILE A 26 6.34 -12.16 -2.59
C ILE A 26 5.57 -11.88 -3.89
N SER A 27 6.15 -11.04 -4.75
CA SER A 27 5.57 -10.71 -6.05
C SER A 27 5.49 -11.93 -6.96
N ASN A 28 4.51 -11.96 -7.87
CA ASN A 28 4.40 -13.02 -8.87
C ASN A 28 5.64 -13.07 -9.78
N ALA A 29 6.33 -11.95 -9.97
CA ALA A 29 7.60 -11.92 -10.69
C ALA A 29 8.71 -12.67 -9.96
N SER A 30 8.83 -12.50 -8.63
CA SER A 30 9.78 -13.27 -7.82
C SER A 30 9.43 -14.76 -7.80
N TRP A 31 8.15 -15.12 -7.75
CA TRP A 31 7.72 -16.52 -7.89
C TRP A 31 8.09 -17.10 -9.26
N ASN A 32 7.89 -16.34 -10.33
CA ASN A 32 8.23 -16.74 -11.69
C ASN A 32 9.75 -16.90 -11.90
N GLU A 33 10.55 -16.00 -11.31
CA GLU A 33 12.00 -16.00 -11.47
C GLU A 33 12.68 -17.12 -10.67
N TYR A 34 12.29 -17.31 -9.40
CA TYR A 34 12.99 -18.20 -8.48
C TYR A 34 12.26 -19.52 -8.20
N LYS A 35 10.99 -19.65 -8.62
CA LYS A 35 10.21 -20.90 -8.63
C LYS A 35 10.34 -21.71 -7.32
N GLU A 36 10.79 -22.96 -7.42
CA GLU A 36 10.92 -23.89 -6.29
C GLU A 36 11.92 -23.43 -5.23
N ASP A 37 12.91 -22.61 -5.56
CA ASP A 37 13.86 -22.07 -4.57
C ASP A 37 13.14 -21.08 -3.65
N MET A 38 12.26 -20.24 -4.20
CA MET A 38 11.41 -19.34 -3.41
C MET A 38 10.39 -20.13 -2.60
N GLU A 39 9.82 -21.19 -3.17
CA GLU A 39 8.91 -22.09 -2.45
C GLU A 39 9.59 -22.71 -1.23
N ALA A 40 10.83 -23.19 -1.41
CA ALA A 40 11.60 -23.79 -0.34
C ALA A 40 11.84 -22.80 0.82
N VAL A 41 12.03 -21.51 0.53
CA VAL A 41 12.11 -20.46 1.57
C VAL A 41 10.77 -20.30 2.25
N ALA A 42 9.69 -20.09 1.49
CA ALA A 42 8.38 -19.84 2.06
C ALA A 42 7.90 -20.98 2.97
N LEU A 43 8.18 -22.24 2.61
CA LEU A 43 7.89 -23.42 3.42
C LEU A 43 8.64 -23.45 4.77
N ARG A 44 9.81 -22.81 4.88
CA ARG A 44 10.54 -22.68 6.16
C ARG A 44 9.96 -21.61 7.08
N HIS A 45 9.13 -20.72 6.53
CA HIS A 45 8.61 -19.53 7.20
C HIS A 45 7.06 -19.50 7.20
N PRO A 46 6.37 -20.53 7.75
CA PRO A 46 4.91 -20.61 7.72
C PRO A 46 4.21 -19.50 8.50
N ASP A 47 4.92 -18.80 9.40
CA ASP A 47 4.42 -17.64 10.13
C ASP A 47 4.15 -16.44 9.18
N PHE A 48 4.89 -16.35 8.08
CA PHE A 48 4.73 -15.33 7.04
C PHE A 48 3.98 -15.85 5.81
N PHE A 49 4.14 -17.14 5.49
CA PHE A 49 3.54 -17.76 4.30
C PHE A 49 2.64 -18.96 4.63
N PRO A 50 1.59 -18.80 5.46
CA PRO A 50 0.76 -19.92 5.92
C PRO A 50 -0.05 -20.62 4.82
N TYR A 51 -0.15 -19.97 3.65
CA TYR A 51 -0.86 -20.47 2.48
C TYR A 51 0.02 -21.31 1.55
N VAL A 52 1.35 -21.24 1.68
CA VAL A 52 2.28 -21.97 0.81
C VAL A 52 2.37 -23.43 1.24
N LYS A 53 2.24 -24.32 0.28
CA LYS A 53 2.38 -25.78 0.41
C LYS A 53 3.29 -26.28 -0.71
N LYS A 54 3.82 -27.50 -0.56
CA LYS A 54 4.63 -28.09 -1.62
C LYS A 54 3.82 -28.17 -2.93
N GLY A 55 4.35 -27.60 -4.01
CA GLY A 55 3.68 -27.51 -5.32
C GLY A 55 2.44 -26.64 -5.31
N TRP A 56 2.41 -25.56 -4.51
CA TRP A 56 1.26 -24.66 -4.43
C TRP A 56 1.01 -23.85 -5.71
N MET A 57 2.00 -23.75 -6.59
CA MET A 57 1.94 -23.02 -7.85
C MET A 57 2.50 -23.88 -8.99
N ASP A 58 1.85 -23.80 -10.15
CA ASP A 58 2.40 -24.33 -11.41
C ASP A 58 3.28 -23.25 -12.05
N TYR A 59 4.58 -23.30 -11.78
CA TYR A 59 5.54 -22.29 -12.25
C TYR A 59 5.76 -22.28 -13.77
N ASP A 60 5.27 -23.30 -14.48
CA ASP A 60 5.35 -23.33 -15.94
C ASP A 60 4.10 -22.69 -16.59
N ASN A 61 3.02 -22.50 -15.83
CA ASN A 61 1.75 -21.95 -16.31
C ASN A 61 1.13 -20.95 -15.33
N ILE A 62 1.92 -20.00 -14.83
CA ILE A 62 1.41 -18.96 -13.92
C ILE A 62 0.43 -18.04 -14.67
N ASP A 63 -0.80 -17.93 -14.16
CA ASP A 63 -1.73 -16.87 -14.55
C ASP A 63 -1.40 -15.61 -13.75
N PHE A 64 -0.74 -14.66 -14.40
CA PHE A 64 -0.41 -13.37 -13.79
C PHE A 64 -1.63 -12.46 -13.62
N GLY A 65 -2.75 -12.78 -14.26
CA GLY A 65 -3.95 -11.96 -14.26
C GLY A 65 -3.88 -10.73 -15.20
N PRO A 66 -4.93 -9.90 -15.21
CA PRO A 66 -5.05 -8.78 -16.12
C PRO A 66 -4.01 -7.69 -15.84
N ALA A 67 -3.36 -7.19 -16.89
CA ALA A 67 -2.33 -6.13 -16.88
C ALA A 67 -0.95 -6.51 -16.33
N TYR A 68 -0.77 -7.76 -15.89
CA TYR A 68 0.50 -8.24 -15.30
C TYR A 68 1.27 -9.19 -16.21
N THR A 69 0.77 -9.48 -17.40
CA THR A 69 1.48 -10.28 -18.40
C THR A 69 2.33 -9.36 -19.29
N LYS A 70 3.60 -9.71 -19.42
CA LYS A 70 4.60 -8.96 -20.17
C LYS A 70 4.14 -8.70 -21.60
N ASN A 71 4.20 -7.43 -22.00
CA ASN A 71 3.85 -6.95 -23.34
C ASN A 71 2.41 -7.23 -23.78
N VAL A 72 1.49 -7.57 -22.86
CA VAL A 72 0.06 -7.76 -23.16
C VAL A 72 -0.73 -6.60 -22.56
N PRO A 73 -1.14 -5.60 -23.36
CA PRO A 73 -1.89 -4.47 -22.85
C PRO A 73 -3.26 -4.87 -22.31
N PHE A 74 -3.70 -4.22 -21.23
CA PHE A 74 -5.03 -4.38 -20.64
C PHE A 74 -5.69 -3.01 -20.46
N THR A 75 -6.95 -2.86 -20.88
CA THR A 75 -7.70 -1.62 -20.66
C THR A 75 -8.57 -1.78 -19.42
N ASP A 76 -8.37 -0.91 -18.44
CA ASP A 76 -9.14 -0.91 -17.19
C ASP A 76 -10.49 -0.19 -17.35
N ALA A 77 -11.32 -0.20 -16.29
CA ALA A 77 -12.63 0.44 -16.30
C ALA A 77 -12.59 1.96 -16.55
N TRP A 78 -11.46 2.61 -16.27
CA TRP A 78 -11.22 4.03 -16.50
C TRP A 78 -10.72 4.32 -17.93
N GLY A 79 -10.53 3.29 -18.75
CA GLY A 79 -9.98 3.42 -20.10
C GLY A 79 -8.46 3.62 -20.12
N CYS A 80 -7.77 3.42 -18.99
CA CYS A 80 -6.32 3.40 -18.93
C CYS A 80 -5.81 2.08 -19.51
N ILE A 81 -4.86 2.16 -20.43
CA ILE A 81 -4.22 1.02 -21.09
C ILE A 81 -2.93 0.72 -20.33
N TRP A 82 -2.96 -0.33 -19.52
CA TRP A 82 -1.84 -0.80 -18.73
C TRP A 82 -0.98 -1.79 -19.52
N GLN A 83 0.34 -1.65 -19.40
CA GLN A 83 1.29 -2.65 -19.91
C GLN A 83 2.49 -2.77 -18.98
N THR A 84 2.90 -4.01 -18.72
CA THR A 84 4.14 -4.31 -18.00
C THR A 84 5.21 -4.87 -18.92
N SER A 85 6.48 -4.64 -18.57
CA SER A 85 7.65 -5.19 -19.26
C SER A 85 8.19 -6.47 -18.59
N ILE A 86 7.64 -6.84 -17.42
CA ILE A 86 8.04 -7.97 -16.60
C ILE A 86 6.78 -8.71 -16.14
N ASP A 87 6.72 -10.02 -16.36
CA ASP A 87 5.60 -10.84 -15.91
C ASP A 87 5.45 -10.77 -14.37
N GLY A 88 4.22 -10.56 -13.91
CA GLY A 88 3.89 -10.50 -12.49
C GLY A 88 4.26 -9.21 -11.78
N ILE A 89 4.64 -8.16 -12.52
CA ILE A 89 4.86 -6.79 -12.02
C ILE A 89 3.77 -5.85 -12.53
N GLU A 90 3.37 -4.91 -11.70
CA GLU A 90 2.46 -3.83 -12.06
C GLU A 90 2.98 -3.03 -13.26
N GLY A 91 2.08 -2.75 -14.21
CA GLY A 91 2.44 -2.05 -15.43
C GLY A 91 2.47 -0.55 -15.28
N VAL A 92 2.73 0.13 -16.40
CA VAL A 92 2.51 1.58 -16.55
C VAL A 92 1.33 1.83 -17.47
N VAL A 93 0.68 2.97 -17.30
CA VAL A 93 -0.38 3.43 -18.21
C VAL A 93 0.25 4.03 -19.46
N LEU A 94 -0.15 3.55 -20.63
CA LEU A 94 0.41 3.95 -21.94
C LEU A 94 -0.36 5.09 -22.63
N ASN A 95 -1.55 5.42 -22.13
CA ASN A 95 -2.41 6.48 -22.69
C ASN A 95 -2.84 7.48 -21.62
N ALA A 96 -3.52 8.54 -22.05
CA ALA A 96 -4.17 9.50 -21.18
C ALA A 96 -5.64 9.65 -21.60
N PRO A 97 -6.59 8.93 -20.94
CA PRO A 97 -8.02 9.04 -21.26
C PRO A 97 -8.54 10.49 -21.31
N LEU A 98 -8.01 11.35 -20.45
CA LEU A 98 -8.29 12.77 -20.33
C LEU A 98 -7.10 13.63 -20.77
N GLU A 99 -6.37 13.25 -21.82
CA GLU A 99 -5.25 14.03 -22.38
C GLU A 99 -5.60 15.51 -22.62
N SER A 100 -6.84 15.79 -23.08
CA SER A 100 -7.39 17.13 -23.18
C SER A 100 -8.58 17.29 -22.24
N TRP A 101 -8.64 18.45 -21.59
CA TRP A 101 -9.74 18.85 -20.72
C TRP A 101 -11.10 18.94 -21.41
N ASP A 102 -11.15 19.11 -22.73
CA ASP A 102 -12.41 19.14 -23.49
C ASP A 102 -13.18 17.82 -23.39
N LYS A 103 -12.50 16.73 -23.01
CA LYS A 103 -13.10 15.41 -22.81
C LYS A 103 -13.81 15.28 -21.46
N LEU A 104 -13.47 16.11 -20.46
CA LEU A 104 -13.88 15.92 -19.06
C LEU A 104 -15.40 15.88 -18.88
N ASP A 105 -16.13 16.79 -19.54
CA ASP A 105 -17.59 16.89 -19.38
C ASP A 105 -18.32 15.64 -19.89
N SER A 106 -17.77 15.01 -20.93
CA SER A 106 -18.31 13.79 -21.54
C SER A 106 -17.73 12.50 -20.96
N TYR A 107 -16.73 12.60 -20.08
CA TYR A 107 -16.00 11.45 -19.59
C TYR A 107 -16.82 10.65 -18.57
N ARG A 108 -16.92 9.34 -18.81
CA ARG A 108 -17.62 8.41 -17.94
C ARG A 108 -16.72 7.98 -16.79
N ILE A 109 -17.12 8.29 -15.58
CA ILE A 109 -16.54 7.70 -14.36
C ILE A 109 -17.10 6.29 -14.18
N PRO A 110 -16.29 5.26 -13.88
CA PRO A 110 -16.79 3.91 -13.59
C PRO A 110 -17.74 3.91 -12.39
N ASP A 111 -18.78 3.06 -12.45
CA ASP A 111 -19.71 2.92 -11.34
C ASP A 111 -19.09 2.06 -10.25
N ALA A 112 -18.58 2.70 -9.20
CA ALA A 112 -17.95 2.07 -8.04
C ALA A 112 -18.78 0.96 -7.37
N ARG A 113 -20.10 0.88 -7.62
CA ARG A 113 -20.98 -0.15 -7.07
C ARG A 113 -20.77 -1.51 -7.74
N VAL A 114 -20.35 -1.53 -9.00
CA VAL A 114 -20.29 -2.74 -9.83
C VAL A 114 -19.01 -2.87 -10.65
N GLU A 115 -18.27 -1.79 -10.88
CA GLU A 115 -17.00 -1.78 -11.61
C GLU A 115 -15.83 -1.59 -10.63
N ALA A 116 -14.91 -2.53 -10.63
CA ALA A 116 -13.55 -2.32 -10.13
C ALA A 116 -12.65 -2.01 -11.33
N ASP A 117 -11.41 -1.57 -11.07
CA ASP A 117 -10.50 -1.17 -12.16
C ASP A 117 -10.29 -2.29 -13.19
N ARG A 118 -10.00 -3.52 -12.72
CA ARG A 118 -9.60 -4.64 -13.59
C ARG A 118 -10.59 -5.80 -13.61
N SER A 119 -11.77 -5.61 -13.02
CA SER A 119 -12.79 -6.66 -12.88
C SER A 119 -14.16 -6.06 -12.54
N GLN A 120 -15.17 -6.93 -12.46
CA GLN A 120 -16.44 -6.56 -11.82
C GLN A 120 -16.32 -6.65 -10.31
N ARG A 121 -16.98 -5.73 -9.61
CA ARG A 121 -17.00 -5.68 -8.16
C ARG A 121 -18.13 -6.53 -7.60
N ASP A 122 -17.79 -7.44 -6.69
CA ASP A 122 -18.75 -8.28 -5.98
C ASP A 122 -18.70 -8.01 -4.47
N TRP A 123 -19.58 -7.11 -4.01
CA TRP A 123 -19.68 -6.75 -2.60
C TRP A 123 -20.17 -7.89 -1.70
N ALA A 124 -20.90 -8.87 -2.25
CA ALA A 124 -21.33 -10.03 -1.47
C ALA A 124 -20.15 -10.95 -1.20
N ALA A 125 -19.31 -11.21 -2.21
CA ALA A 125 -18.06 -11.96 -2.04
C ALA A 125 -17.11 -11.24 -1.07
N GLU A 126 -16.94 -9.91 -1.19
CA GLU A 126 -16.11 -9.13 -0.28
C GLU A 126 -16.61 -9.19 1.18
N ARG A 127 -17.92 -9.06 1.40
CA ARG A 127 -18.53 -9.22 2.72
C ARG A 127 -18.22 -10.60 3.31
N ASN A 128 -18.41 -11.67 2.55
CA ASN A 128 -18.14 -13.03 3.00
C ASN A 128 -16.67 -13.22 3.39
N LYS A 129 -15.72 -12.69 2.61
CA LYS A 129 -14.28 -12.74 2.93
C LYS A 129 -13.98 -12.00 4.24
N ILE A 130 -14.55 -10.80 4.42
CA ILE A 130 -14.35 -9.98 5.62
C ILE A 130 -14.93 -10.67 6.86
N GLU A 131 -16.14 -11.22 6.76
CA GLU A 131 -16.80 -11.95 7.85
C GLU A 131 -16.02 -13.22 8.22
N GLN A 132 -15.51 -13.96 7.23
CA GLN A 132 -14.63 -15.11 7.46
C GLN A 132 -13.38 -14.70 8.24
N ARG A 133 -12.63 -13.70 7.77
CA ARG A 133 -11.43 -13.19 8.46
C ARG A 133 -11.74 -12.77 9.91
N ARG A 134 -12.87 -12.08 10.11
CA ARG A 134 -13.32 -11.66 11.45
C ARG A 134 -13.55 -12.86 12.36
N SER A 135 -14.20 -13.92 11.87
CA SER A 135 -14.44 -15.16 12.64
C SER A 135 -13.15 -15.92 12.99
N GLU A 136 -12.10 -15.74 12.19
CA GLU A 136 -10.76 -16.28 12.45
C GLU A 136 -9.94 -15.43 13.45
N GLY A 137 -10.52 -14.37 14.02
CA GLY A 137 -9.85 -13.47 14.96
C GLY A 137 -8.78 -12.58 14.30
N LYS A 138 -8.87 -12.41 12.98
CA LYS A 138 -7.97 -11.54 12.19
C LYS A 138 -8.58 -10.16 12.03
N TYR A 139 -7.74 -9.13 11.92
CA TYR A 139 -8.23 -7.80 11.58
C TYR A 139 -8.77 -7.79 10.14
N THR A 140 -9.73 -6.93 9.91
CA THR A 140 -10.43 -6.77 8.64
C THR A 140 -10.06 -5.45 7.99
N CYS A 141 -9.88 -5.47 6.67
CA CYS A 141 -9.43 -4.32 5.91
C CYS A 141 -10.31 -4.15 4.66
N GLY A 142 -10.77 -2.93 4.42
CA GLY A 142 -11.30 -2.51 3.12
C GLY A 142 -10.21 -1.75 2.35
N THR A 143 -10.23 -1.81 1.02
CA THR A 143 -9.14 -1.25 0.19
C THR A 143 -9.71 -0.37 -0.92
N LEU A 144 -9.18 0.85 -1.03
CA LEU A 144 -9.33 1.64 -2.25
C LEU A 144 -8.36 1.14 -3.34
N PRO A 145 -8.68 1.33 -4.63
CA PRO A 145 -7.72 1.07 -5.70
C PRO A 145 -6.39 1.80 -5.45
N HIS A 146 -5.28 1.16 -5.78
CA HIS A 146 -3.98 1.82 -5.77
C HIS A 146 -3.99 2.98 -6.78
N GLY A 147 -3.65 4.17 -6.31
CA GLY A 147 -3.84 5.42 -7.04
C GLY A 147 -5.31 5.81 -7.13
N PHE A 148 -5.86 6.30 -6.03
CA PHE A 148 -7.28 6.69 -5.91
C PHE A 148 -7.52 8.20 -6.12
N ILE A 149 -6.52 9.07 -5.90
CA ILE A 149 -6.58 10.52 -6.21
C ILE A 149 -5.39 10.97 -7.06
N PHE A 150 -4.22 11.14 -6.47
CA PHE A 150 -3.08 11.81 -7.10
C PHE A 150 -2.54 11.00 -8.28
N GLN A 151 -2.26 9.72 -8.07
CA GLN A 151 -1.88 8.83 -9.16
C GLN A 151 -3.03 8.61 -10.15
N ARG A 152 -4.30 8.59 -9.69
CA ARG A 152 -5.44 8.50 -10.64
C ARG A 152 -5.43 9.68 -11.61
N ILE A 153 -5.16 10.89 -11.13
CA ILE A 153 -5.02 12.07 -11.99
C ILE A 153 -3.89 11.87 -12.99
N GLN A 154 -2.75 11.33 -12.57
CA GLN A 154 -1.64 11.01 -13.49
C GLN A 154 -2.04 9.98 -14.54
N TYR A 155 -2.76 8.92 -14.17
CA TYR A 155 -3.22 7.89 -15.10
C TYR A 155 -4.21 8.46 -16.13
N LEU A 156 -5.07 9.37 -15.71
CA LEU A 156 -6.08 9.98 -16.58
C LEU A 156 -5.51 11.05 -17.49
N ARG A 157 -4.62 11.90 -16.98
CA ARG A 157 -4.08 13.06 -17.70
C ARG A 157 -2.79 12.76 -18.45
N GLY A 158 -2.09 11.70 -18.06
CA GLY A 158 -0.66 11.54 -18.33
C GLY A 158 0.16 12.33 -17.31
N PHE A 159 1.31 11.79 -16.92
CA PHE A 159 2.16 12.36 -15.88
C PHE A 159 2.53 13.83 -16.16
N GLU A 160 3.04 14.12 -17.35
CA GLU A 160 3.46 15.48 -17.73
C GLU A 160 2.31 16.50 -17.65
N ASN A 161 1.15 16.16 -18.23
CA ASN A 161 -0.02 17.02 -18.17
C ASN A 161 -0.45 17.26 -16.73
N ALA A 162 -0.57 16.19 -15.92
CA ALA A 162 -0.94 16.31 -14.50
C ALA A 162 0.00 17.28 -13.76
N MET A 163 1.32 17.16 -13.96
CA MET A 163 2.29 18.06 -13.34
C MET A 163 2.11 19.51 -13.81
N VAL A 164 1.85 19.72 -15.11
CA VAL A 164 1.54 21.06 -15.66
C VAL A 164 0.27 21.61 -15.03
N ASP A 165 -0.80 20.82 -14.91
CA ASP A 165 -2.07 21.27 -14.34
C ASP A 165 -1.92 21.71 -12.88
N PHE A 166 -1.15 20.96 -12.08
CA PHE A 166 -0.84 21.36 -10.70
C PHE A 166 -0.01 22.64 -10.65
N ALA A 167 0.93 22.82 -11.58
CA ALA A 167 1.81 23.98 -11.63
C ALA A 167 1.09 25.26 -12.07
N VAL A 168 0.12 25.16 -13.00
CA VAL A 168 -0.66 26.30 -13.49
C VAL A 168 -1.99 26.49 -12.76
N GLU A 169 -2.24 25.69 -11.72
CA GLU A 169 -3.46 25.71 -10.91
C GLU A 169 -4.74 25.59 -11.75
N GLU A 170 -4.76 24.63 -12.68
CA GLU A 170 -5.87 24.44 -13.61
C GLU A 170 -7.20 24.19 -12.88
N PRO A 171 -8.22 25.07 -13.05
CA PRO A 171 -9.48 24.97 -12.30
C PRO A 171 -10.25 23.66 -12.52
N LYS A 172 -10.10 23.00 -13.67
CA LYS A 172 -10.76 21.71 -13.92
C LYS A 172 -10.23 20.57 -13.05
N LEU A 173 -9.08 20.72 -12.40
CA LEU A 173 -8.63 19.77 -11.38
C LEU A 173 -9.64 19.64 -10.24
N ASP A 174 -10.26 20.74 -9.77
CA ASP A 174 -11.28 20.68 -8.71
C ASP A 174 -12.46 19.80 -9.16
N ILE A 175 -12.88 19.90 -10.43
CA ILE A 175 -13.97 19.09 -10.98
C ILE A 175 -13.59 17.61 -11.04
N LEU A 176 -12.38 17.30 -11.53
CA LEU A 176 -11.90 15.92 -11.61
C LEU A 176 -11.73 15.31 -10.21
N ILE A 177 -11.05 15.99 -9.29
CA ILE A 177 -10.85 15.55 -7.90
C ILE A 177 -12.19 15.28 -7.23
N ASN A 178 -13.18 16.16 -7.42
CA ASN A 178 -14.52 15.94 -6.87
C ASN A 178 -15.16 14.65 -7.40
N LYS A 179 -15.08 14.38 -8.71
CA LYS A 179 -15.59 13.13 -9.29
C LYS A 179 -14.89 11.90 -8.71
N LEU A 180 -13.57 11.97 -8.49
CA LEU A 180 -12.81 10.87 -7.88
C LEU A 180 -13.18 10.67 -6.40
N VAL A 181 -13.34 11.75 -5.62
CA VAL A 181 -13.79 11.68 -4.23
C VAL A 181 -15.17 11.02 -4.14
N GLU A 182 -16.14 11.42 -4.97
CA GLU A 182 -17.47 10.82 -4.95
C GLU A 182 -17.44 9.33 -5.34
N HIS A 183 -16.60 8.95 -6.31
CA HIS A 183 -16.38 7.54 -6.65
C HIS A 183 -15.83 6.75 -5.45
N ASN A 184 -14.77 7.25 -4.80
CA ASN A 184 -14.13 6.59 -3.68
C ASN A 184 -15.01 6.54 -2.42
N LEU A 185 -15.83 7.56 -2.17
CA LEU A 185 -16.80 7.58 -1.06
C LEU A 185 -17.82 6.45 -1.16
N VAL A 186 -18.23 6.04 -2.37
CA VAL A 186 -19.09 4.86 -2.55
C VAL A 186 -18.37 3.60 -2.05
N ILE A 187 -17.09 3.43 -2.38
CA ILE A 187 -16.30 2.26 -1.96
C ILE A 187 -16.10 2.28 -0.44
N ILE A 188 -15.71 3.42 0.13
CA ILE A 188 -15.52 3.62 1.57
C ILE A 188 -16.81 3.27 2.33
N ASN A 189 -17.95 3.85 1.95
CA ASN A 189 -19.21 3.64 2.64
C ASN A 189 -19.64 2.16 2.62
N ASN A 190 -19.42 1.44 1.52
CA ASN A 190 -19.70 0.00 1.49
C ASN A 190 -18.83 -0.80 2.47
N TYR A 191 -17.54 -0.47 2.60
CA TYR A 191 -16.67 -1.12 3.59
C TYR A 191 -17.05 -0.75 5.03
N LEU A 192 -17.45 0.51 5.28
CA LEU A 192 -17.97 0.94 6.57
C LEU A 192 -19.27 0.21 6.93
N ASP A 193 -20.18 0.00 5.98
CA ASP A 193 -21.40 -0.78 6.15
C ASP A 193 -21.12 -2.28 6.46
N ILE A 194 -19.99 -2.81 6.00
CA ILE A 194 -19.52 -4.16 6.38
C ILE A 194 -18.90 -4.15 7.80
N GLY A 195 -18.38 -3.00 8.25
CA GLY A 195 -17.74 -2.82 9.55
C GLY A 195 -16.30 -3.33 9.57
N VAL A 196 -15.47 -2.87 8.63
CA VAL A 196 -14.02 -3.16 8.62
C VAL A 196 -13.28 -2.39 9.72
N ASP A 197 -12.17 -2.96 10.19
CA ASP A 197 -11.32 -2.33 11.20
C ASP A 197 -10.44 -1.21 10.61
N VAL A 198 -9.99 -1.41 9.36
CA VAL A 198 -9.06 -0.51 8.65
C VAL A 198 -9.57 -0.25 7.23
N ILE A 199 -9.35 0.96 6.71
CA ILE A 199 -9.39 1.25 5.28
C ILE A 199 -7.98 1.57 4.79
N PHE A 200 -7.48 0.78 3.85
CA PHE A 200 -6.21 0.98 3.16
C PHE A 200 -6.40 1.87 1.93
N MET A 201 -5.52 2.86 1.79
CA MET A 201 -5.47 3.84 0.72
C MET A 201 -4.04 3.92 0.20
N GLY A 202 -3.80 3.64 -1.09
CA GLY A 202 -2.47 3.75 -1.69
C GLY A 202 -2.40 4.89 -2.70
N ASP A 203 -1.49 5.84 -2.51
CA ASP A 203 -1.24 6.95 -3.43
C ASP A 203 0.21 7.42 -3.33
N ASP A 204 1.02 7.21 -4.37
CA ASP A 204 2.45 7.48 -4.37
C ASP A 204 2.70 8.95 -4.64
N LEU A 205 3.02 9.65 -3.55
CA LEU A 205 3.27 11.08 -3.51
C LEU A 205 4.75 11.41 -3.67
N GLY A 206 5.64 10.41 -3.57
CA GLY A 206 7.08 10.60 -3.49
C GLY A 206 7.85 10.22 -4.76
N SER A 207 8.95 10.94 -4.98
CA SER A 207 10.09 10.50 -5.79
C SER A 207 11.20 9.99 -4.87
N GLN A 208 12.36 9.61 -5.41
CA GLN A 208 13.49 9.15 -4.60
C GLN A 208 14.04 10.21 -3.62
N THR A 209 13.81 11.50 -3.88
CA THR A 209 14.47 12.60 -3.14
C THR A 209 13.52 13.69 -2.63
N SER A 210 12.26 13.70 -3.05
CA SER A 210 11.26 14.71 -2.68
C SER A 210 9.84 14.24 -3.01
N SER A 211 8.83 14.91 -2.49
CA SER A 211 7.46 14.74 -2.98
C SER A 211 7.34 15.19 -4.46
N LEU A 212 6.39 14.60 -5.19
CA LEU A 212 6.12 14.93 -6.59
C LEU A 212 5.37 16.26 -6.76
N ILE A 213 4.66 16.71 -5.74
CA ILE A 213 4.05 18.04 -5.66
C ILE A 213 4.46 18.74 -4.37
N SER A 214 4.57 20.06 -4.41
CA SER A 214 4.96 20.83 -3.23
C SER A 214 3.94 20.68 -2.10
N PRO A 215 4.34 20.85 -0.82
CA PRO A 215 3.39 20.85 0.30
C PRO A 215 2.24 21.86 0.13
N ALA A 216 2.49 23.00 -0.53
CA ALA A 216 1.45 23.98 -0.83
C ALA A 216 0.40 23.42 -1.83
N GLN A 217 0.85 22.73 -2.87
CA GLN A 217 -0.04 22.08 -3.83
C GLN A 217 -0.78 20.89 -3.20
N PHE A 218 -0.10 20.10 -2.36
CA PHE A 218 -0.75 19.02 -1.60
C PHE A 218 -1.89 19.57 -0.74
N ARG A 219 -1.65 20.65 0.02
CA ARG A 219 -2.68 21.32 0.83
C ARG A 219 -3.83 21.90 0.00
N ARG A 220 -3.57 22.37 -1.23
CA ARG A 220 -4.61 22.94 -2.10
C ARG A 220 -5.51 21.87 -2.72
N TRP A 221 -4.93 20.75 -3.15
CA TRP A 221 -5.59 19.80 -4.04
C TRP A 221 -5.87 18.44 -3.41
N ILE A 222 -4.90 17.88 -2.69
CA ILE A 222 -4.95 16.48 -2.23
C ILE A 222 -5.47 16.37 -0.80
N LYS A 223 -4.94 17.17 0.13
CA LYS A 223 -5.35 17.14 1.54
C LYS A 223 -6.86 17.29 1.73
N PRO A 224 -7.57 18.25 1.08
CA PRO A 224 -9.01 18.39 1.26
C PRO A 224 -9.80 17.19 0.70
N ALA A 225 -9.27 16.53 -0.35
CA ALA A 225 -9.87 15.31 -0.88
C ALA A 225 -9.73 14.16 0.12
N TYR A 226 -8.54 14.01 0.72
CA TYR A 226 -8.29 13.02 1.77
C TYR A 226 -9.18 13.26 2.98
N GLU A 227 -9.24 14.48 3.51
CA GLU A 227 -10.09 14.84 4.66
C GLU A 227 -11.56 14.43 4.43
N ARG A 228 -12.11 14.74 3.26
CA ARG A 228 -13.50 14.36 2.91
C ARG A 228 -13.72 12.85 2.87
N MET A 229 -12.73 12.07 2.41
CA MET A 229 -12.82 10.62 2.36
C MET A 229 -12.56 9.96 3.72
N ILE A 230 -11.70 10.55 4.55
CA ILE A 230 -11.31 10.04 5.86
C ILE A 230 -12.38 10.37 6.91
N GLU A 231 -13.06 11.51 6.80
CA GLU A 231 -14.11 11.94 7.74
C GLU A 231 -15.14 10.84 8.09
N PRO A 232 -15.79 10.13 7.13
CA PRO A 232 -16.71 9.05 7.46
C PRO A 232 -16.03 7.88 8.19
N CYS A 233 -14.78 7.55 7.86
CA CYS A 233 -14.00 6.52 8.56
C CYS A 233 -13.80 6.90 10.04
N LYS A 234 -13.41 8.15 10.31
CA LYS A 234 -13.24 8.65 11.70
C LYS A 234 -14.55 8.60 12.48
N LYS A 235 -15.68 8.98 11.86
CA LYS A 235 -17.01 8.90 12.49
C LYS A 235 -17.40 7.46 12.83
N ALA A 236 -17.00 6.49 12.01
CA ALA A 236 -17.25 5.07 12.24
C ALA A 236 -16.25 4.42 13.23
N GLY A 237 -15.16 5.11 13.59
CA GLY A 237 -14.08 4.53 14.38
C GLY A 237 -13.19 3.54 13.61
N THR A 238 -13.24 3.57 12.29
CA THR A 238 -12.39 2.77 11.40
C THR A 238 -11.06 3.48 11.17
N LEU A 239 -9.95 2.77 11.35
CA LEU A 239 -8.61 3.31 11.16
C LEU A 239 -8.32 3.52 9.67
N VAL A 240 -7.54 4.54 9.32
CA VAL A 240 -7.07 4.75 7.95
C VAL A 240 -5.58 4.48 7.85
N ASN A 241 -5.21 3.59 6.91
CA ASN A 241 -3.83 3.32 6.52
C ASN A 241 -3.54 3.94 5.15
N LEU A 242 -2.57 4.86 5.08
CA LEU A 242 -2.12 5.48 3.84
C LEU A 242 -0.73 4.97 3.45
N HIS A 243 -0.65 4.31 2.30
CA HIS A 243 0.59 3.96 1.61
C HIS A 243 0.99 5.04 0.60
N SER A 244 2.30 5.31 0.55
CA SER A 244 2.94 6.06 -0.53
C SER A 244 4.38 5.60 -0.68
N ASP A 245 4.75 5.24 -1.91
CA ASP A 245 6.15 5.11 -2.29
C ASP A 245 6.87 6.48 -2.33
N GLY A 246 8.20 6.42 -2.23
CA GLY A 246 9.10 7.57 -2.30
C GLY A 246 9.23 8.38 -1.00
N MET A 247 9.90 9.52 -1.14
CA MET A 247 10.20 10.48 -0.09
C MET A 247 8.98 11.39 0.13
N ILE A 248 8.39 11.31 1.33
CA ILE A 248 7.18 12.05 1.70
C ILE A 248 7.33 12.85 3.00
N LEU A 249 8.55 12.98 3.53
CA LEU A 249 8.82 13.65 4.81
C LEU A 249 8.18 15.04 4.92
N ASP A 250 8.15 15.80 3.83
CA ASP A 250 7.61 17.16 3.77
C ASP A 250 6.07 17.22 3.72
N LEU A 251 5.42 16.07 3.50
CA LEU A 251 3.97 15.91 3.49
C LEU A 251 3.43 15.25 4.77
N LEU A 252 4.28 14.64 5.61
CA LEU A 252 3.84 13.82 6.75
C LEU A 252 2.94 14.57 7.73
N ASP A 253 3.24 15.83 8.05
CA ASP A 253 2.39 16.62 8.95
C ASP A 253 1.01 16.85 8.35
N ASP A 254 0.93 17.19 7.05
CA ASP A 254 -0.33 17.39 6.34
C ASP A 254 -1.14 16.09 6.20
N ILE A 255 -0.48 14.95 6.03
CA ILE A 255 -1.09 13.61 5.99
C ILE A 255 -1.69 13.25 7.36
N ILE A 256 -0.96 13.49 8.45
CA ILE A 256 -1.45 13.25 9.82
C ILE A 256 -2.63 14.17 10.12
N GLU A 257 -2.55 15.45 9.75
CA GLU A 257 -3.63 16.41 9.92
C GLU A 257 -4.90 16.03 9.13
N ALA A 258 -4.76 15.38 7.97
CA ALA A 258 -5.89 14.84 7.20
C ALA A 258 -6.63 13.69 7.92
N GLY A 259 -6.06 13.15 9.00
CA GLY A 259 -6.71 12.17 9.88
C GLY A 259 -6.22 10.73 9.72
N VAL A 260 -5.14 10.50 8.98
CA VAL A 260 -4.52 9.17 8.79
C VAL A 260 -4.00 8.62 10.12
N ASP A 261 -4.30 7.34 10.40
CA ASP A 261 -3.95 6.65 11.65
C ASP A 261 -2.69 5.79 11.52
N ILE A 262 -2.42 5.30 10.32
CA ILE A 262 -1.27 4.45 9.98
C ILE A 262 -0.66 5.00 8.69
N ILE A 263 0.64 5.32 8.71
CA ILE A 263 1.36 5.75 7.51
C ILE A 263 2.30 4.62 7.11
N ASN A 264 2.30 4.30 5.82
CA ASN A 264 3.20 3.32 5.22
C ASN A 264 4.26 4.00 4.33
N PRO A 265 5.36 4.54 4.93
CA PRO A 265 6.47 5.13 4.19
C PRO A 265 7.57 4.09 3.89
N GLN A 266 8.33 4.32 2.82
CA GLN A 266 9.59 3.62 2.57
C GLN A 266 10.68 4.01 3.58
N ASP A 267 11.35 3.01 4.14
CA ASP A 267 12.38 3.14 5.17
C ASP A 267 13.57 4.03 4.79
N LEU A 268 14.45 3.58 3.89
CA LEU A 268 15.72 4.22 3.55
C LEU A 268 15.52 5.45 2.66
N CYS A 269 14.45 5.47 1.86
CA CYS A 269 14.09 6.62 1.04
C CYS A 269 13.77 7.85 1.92
N ASN A 270 13.02 7.65 3.01
CA ASN A 270 12.72 8.72 3.96
C ASN A 270 13.80 8.87 5.04
N GLY A 271 14.55 7.81 5.32
CA GLY A 271 15.58 7.75 6.36
C GLY A 271 14.99 7.48 7.74
N ILE A 272 15.47 6.41 8.40
CA ILE A 272 14.92 5.92 9.67
C ILE A 272 14.97 6.98 10.78
N ASP A 273 16.05 7.75 10.89
CA ASP A 273 16.16 8.84 11.89
C ASP A 273 15.20 10.00 11.61
N ASN A 274 14.95 10.30 10.34
CA ASN A 274 14.00 11.34 9.96
C ASN A 274 12.58 10.90 10.29
N LEU A 275 12.20 9.66 9.97
CA LEU A 275 10.91 9.09 10.35
C LEU A 275 10.73 9.05 11.87
N ALA A 276 11.77 8.65 12.61
CA ALA A 276 11.75 8.65 14.07
C ALA A 276 11.50 10.05 14.64
N LYS A 277 12.18 11.07 14.10
CA LYS A 277 11.99 12.47 14.51
C LYS A 277 10.63 13.02 14.11
N ALA A 278 10.15 12.68 12.91
CA ALA A 278 8.96 13.26 12.33
C ALA A 278 7.69 12.66 12.92
N ILE A 279 7.56 11.33 13.00
CA ILE A 279 6.26 10.68 13.19
C ILE A 279 6.18 9.60 14.27
N LYS A 280 7.32 9.15 14.83
CA LYS A 280 7.30 8.14 15.91
C LYS A 280 6.43 8.61 17.10
N GLY A 281 5.48 7.77 17.50
CA GLY A 281 4.59 8.05 18.63
C GLY A 281 3.48 9.06 18.34
N ARG A 282 3.41 9.61 17.13
CA ARG A 282 2.31 10.48 16.66
C ARG A 282 1.27 9.71 15.86
N VAL A 283 1.72 8.73 15.08
CA VAL A 283 0.92 7.88 14.19
C VAL A 283 1.57 6.50 14.11
N SER A 284 0.81 5.45 13.83
CA SER A 284 1.41 4.12 13.62
C SER A 284 2.23 4.13 12.33
N ILE A 285 3.41 3.51 12.34
CA ILE A 285 4.27 3.40 11.18
C ILE A 285 4.19 1.96 10.68
N GLN A 286 3.57 1.74 9.53
CA GLN A 286 3.74 0.52 8.76
C GLN A 286 4.98 0.69 7.90
N LEU A 287 6.16 0.38 8.40
CA LEU A 287 7.38 0.66 7.66
C LEU A 287 7.47 -0.28 6.45
N ASP A 288 7.61 0.30 5.26
CA ASP A 288 7.93 -0.47 4.05
C ASP A 288 9.45 -0.68 3.99
N ILE A 289 9.86 -1.93 4.21
CA ILE A 289 11.26 -2.34 4.30
C ILE A 289 11.92 -2.26 2.93
N ASP A 290 13.18 -1.86 2.93
CA ASP A 290 14.02 -1.70 1.76
C ASP A 290 13.86 -2.86 0.78
N ARG A 291 13.72 -2.49 -0.49
CA ARG A 291 13.67 -3.40 -1.64
C ARG A 291 14.59 -2.93 -2.76
N GLN A 292 15.49 -1.99 -2.48
CA GLN A 292 16.34 -1.35 -3.48
C GLN A 292 17.83 -1.57 -3.23
N THR A 293 18.25 -1.81 -1.98
CA THR A 293 19.68 -1.74 -1.62
C THR A 293 20.14 -2.89 -0.71
N ILE A 294 19.68 -2.93 0.53
CA ILE A 294 20.12 -3.85 1.57
C ILE A 294 19.45 -5.22 1.43
N VAL A 295 18.13 -5.29 1.25
CA VAL A 295 17.44 -6.58 1.14
C VAL A 295 17.77 -7.29 -0.17
N PRO A 296 17.84 -6.63 -1.36
CA PRO A 296 18.16 -7.35 -2.58
C PRO A 296 19.64 -7.76 -2.68
N TYR A 297 20.57 -6.96 -2.14
CA TYR A 297 22.01 -7.12 -2.42
C TYR A 297 22.91 -7.26 -1.18
N GLY A 298 22.39 -6.98 0.01
CA GLY A 298 23.14 -7.04 1.26
C GLY A 298 23.37 -8.46 1.75
N SER A 299 24.30 -8.60 2.69
CA SER A 299 24.48 -9.86 3.42
C SER A 299 23.36 -10.08 4.44
N ARG A 300 23.17 -11.32 4.89
CA ARG A 300 22.28 -11.65 6.03
C ARG A 300 22.51 -10.74 7.24
N LYS A 301 23.77 -10.39 7.52
CA LYS A 301 24.11 -9.49 8.64
C LYS A 301 23.62 -8.06 8.38
N ASN A 302 23.74 -7.56 7.14
CA ASN A 302 23.22 -6.23 6.80
C ASN A 302 21.69 -6.17 6.94
N ILE A 303 20.99 -7.21 6.47
CA ILE A 303 19.53 -7.31 6.62
C ILE A 303 19.14 -7.36 8.10
N GLU A 304 19.81 -8.20 8.89
CA GLU A 304 19.55 -8.27 10.33
C GLU A 304 19.80 -6.93 11.04
N ASP A 305 20.89 -6.22 10.68
CA ASP A 305 21.22 -4.92 11.25
C ASP A 305 20.18 -3.86 10.89
N LEU A 306 19.68 -3.85 9.65
CA LEU A 306 18.60 -2.96 9.22
C LEU A 306 17.34 -3.16 10.07
N ILE A 307 16.82 -4.39 10.12
CA ILE A 307 15.61 -4.70 10.90
C ILE A 307 15.80 -4.36 12.38
N LYS A 308 16.98 -4.65 12.93
CA LYS A 308 17.31 -4.26 14.30
C LYS A 308 17.25 -2.74 14.48
N GLU A 309 17.87 -1.98 13.59
CA GLU A 309 17.88 -0.52 13.65
C GLU A 309 16.46 0.06 13.63
N GLU A 310 15.61 -0.41 12.71
CA GLU A 310 14.22 0.01 12.58
C GLU A 310 13.41 -0.28 13.84
N VAL A 311 13.52 -1.50 14.39
CA VAL A 311 12.83 -1.89 15.63
C VAL A 311 13.25 -1.01 16.80
N MET A 312 14.54 -0.72 16.92
CA MET A 312 15.10 0.09 18.01
C MET A 312 14.71 1.56 17.89
N LYS A 313 14.80 2.11 16.67
CA LYS A 313 14.57 3.53 16.42
C LYS A 313 13.09 3.87 16.35
N LEU A 314 12.25 3.02 15.77
CA LEU A 314 10.83 3.32 15.52
C LEU A 314 9.89 2.61 16.49
N GLY A 315 10.26 1.46 17.04
CA GLY A 315 9.41 0.69 17.94
C GLY A 315 9.26 1.27 19.34
N SER A 316 8.25 0.77 20.08
CA SER A 316 8.03 1.08 21.49
C SER A 316 7.18 -0.01 22.18
N PRO A 317 7.23 -0.16 23.52
CA PRO A 317 6.35 -1.08 24.25
C PRO A 317 4.86 -0.75 24.13
N LYS A 318 4.53 0.50 23.78
CA LYS A 318 3.14 0.92 23.55
C LYS A 318 2.62 0.46 22.19
N GLY A 319 3.47 0.02 21.26
CA GLY A 319 3.14 -0.23 19.86
C GLY A 319 3.53 0.95 18.97
N GLY A 320 2.88 1.03 17.80
CA GLY A 320 3.06 2.08 16.80
C GLY A 320 4.06 1.75 15.70
N LEU A 321 4.53 0.51 15.61
CA LEU A 321 5.38 0.02 14.53
C LEU A 321 4.80 -1.29 14.00
N GLU A 322 4.70 -1.40 12.69
CA GLU A 322 4.44 -2.61 11.94
C GLU A 322 5.34 -2.64 10.70
N PHE A 323 5.53 -3.81 10.10
CA PHE A 323 6.39 -3.95 8.92
C PHE A 323 5.61 -4.55 7.76
N ILE A 324 5.89 -4.05 6.56
CA ILE A 324 5.57 -4.69 5.30
C ILE A 324 6.85 -4.79 4.47
N ALA A 325 7.06 -5.93 3.83
CA ALA A 325 8.16 -6.12 2.88
C ALA A 325 7.62 -6.70 1.58
N GLY A 326 7.70 -5.92 0.51
CA GLY A 326 7.47 -6.41 -0.84
C GLY A 326 8.74 -7.01 -1.44
N ILE A 327 8.69 -8.28 -1.81
CA ILE A 327 9.79 -8.99 -2.44
C ILE A 327 9.60 -8.97 -3.96
N TYR A 328 10.54 -8.31 -4.63
CA TYR A 328 10.60 -8.17 -6.07
C TYR A 328 11.96 -8.63 -6.58
N PRO A 329 12.06 -9.08 -7.84
CA PRO A 329 13.34 -9.21 -8.49
C PRO A 329 14.19 -7.94 -8.36
N PRO A 330 15.50 -8.05 -8.08
CA PRO A 330 16.29 -9.28 -8.07
C PRO A 330 16.54 -9.85 -6.66
N THR A 331 15.62 -9.68 -5.70
CA THR A 331 15.83 -10.16 -4.32
C THR A 331 15.89 -11.69 -4.27
N PRO A 332 17.04 -12.29 -3.91
CA PRO A 332 17.20 -13.73 -4.01
C PRO A 332 16.58 -14.47 -2.82
N PRO A 333 16.22 -15.76 -2.98
CA PRO A 333 15.60 -16.58 -1.93
C PRO A 333 16.34 -16.56 -0.58
N GLU A 334 17.67 -16.59 -0.57
CA GLU A 334 18.48 -16.55 0.64
C GLU A 334 18.35 -15.24 1.44
N ASN A 335 18.07 -14.13 0.77
CA ASN A 335 17.85 -12.84 1.40
C ASN A 335 16.42 -12.71 1.93
N VAL A 336 15.43 -13.32 1.25
CA VAL A 336 14.07 -13.48 1.79
C VAL A 336 14.11 -14.30 3.08
N ASP A 337 14.89 -15.38 3.11
CA ASP A 337 15.10 -16.18 4.34
C ASP A 337 15.79 -15.36 5.45
N ALA A 338 16.79 -14.56 5.10
CA ALA A 338 17.47 -13.66 6.04
C ALA A 338 16.51 -12.64 6.65
N LEU A 339 15.67 -12.03 5.83
CA LEU A 339 14.66 -11.08 6.25
C LEU A 339 13.64 -11.72 7.20
N CYS A 340 13.06 -12.86 6.81
CA CYS A 340 12.07 -13.56 7.64
C CYS A 340 12.65 -13.96 9.01
N CYS A 341 13.90 -14.46 9.03
CA CYS A 341 14.62 -14.76 10.26
C CYS A 341 14.83 -13.52 11.15
N ALA A 342 15.23 -12.39 10.57
CA ALA A 342 15.45 -11.14 11.30
C ALA A 342 14.13 -10.59 11.86
N LEU A 343 13.08 -10.52 11.04
CA LEU A 343 11.73 -10.12 11.47
C LEU A 343 11.24 -10.97 12.63
N LYS A 344 11.31 -12.30 12.51
CA LYS A 344 10.92 -13.23 13.58
C LYS A 344 11.72 -13.03 14.86
N LYS A 345 13.02 -12.77 14.75
CA LYS A 345 13.92 -12.54 15.89
C LYS A 345 13.56 -11.28 16.69
N TYR A 346 13.20 -10.19 16.02
CA TYR A 346 12.93 -8.91 16.68
C TYR A 346 11.44 -8.61 16.92
N ARG A 347 10.54 -9.49 16.48
CA ARG A 347 9.08 -9.35 16.57
C ARG A 347 8.55 -9.03 17.97
N THR A 348 9.16 -9.59 19.00
CA THR A 348 8.75 -9.47 20.41
C THR A 348 9.73 -8.66 21.25
N TYR A 349 10.71 -7.97 20.63
CA TYR A 349 11.82 -7.29 21.31
C TYR A 349 11.41 -6.34 22.45
N TRP A 350 10.23 -5.72 22.36
CA TRP A 350 9.74 -4.77 23.36
C TRP A 350 8.92 -5.38 24.50
N TRP A 351 8.63 -6.70 24.46
CA TRP A 351 7.77 -7.41 25.41
C TRP A 351 8.40 -8.68 26.01
N ASP A 352 9.52 -9.15 25.45
CA ASP A 352 10.44 -10.11 26.08
C ASP A 352 11.41 -9.41 27.04
#